data_AF-A0A2Z6RFP0-F1
#
_entry.id   AF-A0A2Z6RFP0-F1
#
_cell.length_a   1.000
_cell.length_b   1.000
_cell.length_c   1.000
_cell.angle_alpha   90.00
_cell.angle_beta   90.00
_cell.angle_gamma   90.00
#
_symmetry.space_group_name_H-M   'P 1'
#
loop_
_entity.id
_entity.type
_entity.pdbx_description
1 polymer ?
#
loop_
_entity_poly.entity_id
_entity_poly.type
_entity_poly.pdbx_seq_one_letter_code
_entity_poly.pdbx_strand_id
1 'polypeptide(L)'
;MSDKNFTKLRPPSYGTMNSKGEIVIPNERTGQQQFSTASRDLPFEERVAQHEGYISLPGFSDEDDDEEERDYNTLLNEYLITTPFILLALISFIILLHTFSEDGAVLYKWDIFLLGVTGWCAVFLIRKPVFLIFSKLVSLKVSISSILTLLFVGFIEEVVRMGWLYRFEDEDGPFLIAYWLGLGWASAEAVYFIIQNFIELRWYKDELVGGGRYAEEREELEEILGRPLTKVSAWWGVMWRFSWIMFHIGFSCWIASSYILVFPAAFIHGLLLVIWGYCLPVFGIPATSYGTLLLTMSVFLIGLALFKQIV
;
A
#
# COMPACT_ATOMS: atom_id res chain seq x y z
N MET A 1 25.34 -40.22 -4.02
CA MET A 1 25.12 -40.17 -5.49
C MET A 1 23.75 -40.78 -5.76
N SER A 2 22.78 -40.16 -6.41
CA SER A 2 22.61 -38.80 -6.94
C SER A 2 21.10 -38.66 -7.24
N ASP A 3 20.53 -37.58 -6.72
CA ASP A 3 19.53 -36.70 -7.32
C ASP A 3 18.29 -37.29 -8.00
N LYS A 4 17.22 -37.42 -7.20
CA LYS A 4 15.84 -37.35 -7.70
C LYS A 4 15.48 -35.89 -7.96
N ASN A 5 15.52 -35.50 -9.23
CA ASN A 5 15.01 -34.22 -9.73
C ASN A 5 13.49 -34.13 -9.49
N PHE A 6 13.10 -33.42 -8.43
CA PHE A 6 11.78 -32.81 -8.33
C PHE A 6 11.70 -31.71 -9.41
N THR A 7 11.14 -32.05 -10.56
CA THR A 7 10.71 -31.06 -11.55
C THR A 7 9.68 -30.14 -10.91
N LYS A 8 10.08 -28.87 -10.75
CA LYS A 8 9.23 -27.71 -10.45
C LYS A 8 7.87 -27.84 -11.16
N LEU A 9 6.82 -28.11 -10.39
CA LEU A 9 5.45 -27.81 -10.79
C LEU A 9 5.37 -26.29 -10.99
N ARG A 10 5.25 -25.86 -12.25
CA ARG A 10 4.86 -24.49 -12.60
C ARG A 10 3.45 -24.24 -12.05
N PRO A 11 3.16 -23.11 -11.40
CA PRO A 11 1.78 -22.67 -11.26
C PRO A 11 1.17 -22.43 -12.65
N PRO A 12 -0.15 -22.61 -12.81
CA PRO A 12 -0.81 -22.38 -14.10
C PRO A 12 -0.58 -20.95 -14.58
N SER A 13 -0.18 -20.83 -15.85
CA SER A 13 -0.10 -19.57 -16.59
C SER A 13 -1.51 -18.98 -16.69
N TYR A 14 -1.68 -17.77 -16.19
CA TYR A 14 -2.86 -16.97 -16.48
C TYR A 14 -2.74 -16.51 -17.93
N GLY A 15 -3.73 -16.87 -18.75
CA GLY A 15 -3.84 -16.33 -20.11
C GLY A 15 -4.25 -14.86 -20.03
N THR A 16 -3.70 -14.03 -20.91
CA THR A 16 -4.07 -12.63 -21.08
C THR A 16 -5.36 -12.50 -21.89
N MET A 17 -6.19 -11.51 -21.54
CA MET A 17 -7.32 -11.05 -22.36
C MET A 17 -6.91 -9.75 -23.07
N ASN A 18 -7.25 -9.62 -24.35
CA ASN A 18 -7.14 -8.32 -25.04
C ASN A 18 -8.27 -7.37 -24.60
N SER A 19 -8.21 -6.11 -25.05
CA SER A 19 -9.17 -5.04 -24.76
C SER A 19 -10.64 -5.33 -25.15
N LYS A 20 -10.94 -6.47 -25.79
CA LYS A 20 -12.29 -6.93 -26.14
C LYS A 20 -12.81 -8.08 -25.28
N GLY A 21 -12.03 -8.56 -24.31
CA GLY A 21 -12.48 -9.55 -23.34
C GLY A 21 -12.54 -11.00 -23.86
N GLU A 22 -11.60 -11.41 -24.72
CA GLU A 22 -11.44 -12.81 -25.16
C GLU A 22 -10.25 -13.49 -24.48
N ILE A 23 -10.46 -14.69 -23.92
CA ILE A 23 -9.44 -15.48 -23.21
C ILE A 23 -8.46 -16.07 -24.23
N VAL A 24 -7.20 -15.64 -24.22
CA VAL A 24 -6.15 -16.31 -24.99
C VAL A 24 -5.65 -17.52 -24.20
N ILE A 25 -6.14 -18.70 -24.55
CA ILE A 25 -5.59 -19.98 -24.06
C ILE A 25 -4.31 -20.26 -24.86
N PRO A 26 -3.15 -20.50 -24.21
CA PRO A 26 -1.91 -20.79 -24.92
C PRO A 26 -1.99 -22.21 -25.48
N ASN A 27 -2.40 -22.35 -26.73
CA ASN A 27 -2.32 -23.63 -27.43
C ASN A 27 -1.01 -23.72 -28.23
N GLU A 28 -0.47 -24.92 -28.23
CA GLU A 28 0.83 -25.29 -28.78
C GLU A 28 1.05 -24.80 -30.21
N ARG A 29 2.29 -24.37 -30.47
CA ARG A 29 2.96 -24.23 -31.78
C ARG A 29 2.11 -24.62 -33.00
N THR A 30 1.47 -23.64 -33.64
CA THR A 30 1.44 -23.52 -35.11
C THR A 30 0.74 -22.23 -35.54
N GLY A 31 1.38 -21.46 -36.42
CA GLY A 31 0.72 -20.46 -37.27
C GLY A 31 0.83 -19.00 -36.82
N GLN A 32 1.69 -18.25 -37.51
CA GLN A 32 1.85 -16.79 -37.48
C GLN A 32 0.56 -15.98 -37.26
N GLN A 33 0.52 -15.22 -36.17
CA GLN A 33 0.03 -13.84 -36.20
C GLN A 33 1.12 -12.95 -35.57
N GLN A 34 1.70 -12.10 -36.42
CA GLN A 34 2.67 -11.08 -36.04
C GLN A 34 1.97 -10.01 -35.19
N PHE A 35 1.92 -10.18 -33.87
CA PHE A 35 1.99 -9.04 -32.97
C PHE A 35 3.47 -8.79 -32.72
N SER A 36 3.94 -7.65 -33.22
CA SER A 36 5.34 -7.30 -33.25
C SER A 36 5.91 -7.25 -31.84
N THR A 37 7.06 -7.88 -31.66
CA THR A 37 8.01 -7.63 -30.56
C THR A 37 8.35 -6.13 -30.38
N ALA A 38 8.01 -5.28 -31.35
CA ALA A 38 8.28 -3.86 -31.34
C ALA A 38 7.58 -3.08 -30.21
N SER A 39 6.39 -3.49 -29.74
CA SER A 39 5.67 -2.73 -28.68
C SER A 39 6.33 -2.83 -27.30
N ARG A 40 7.10 -3.87 -27.03
CA ARG A 40 7.81 -4.06 -25.75
C ARG A 40 9.11 -3.27 -25.65
N ASP A 41 9.68 -2.87 -26.80
CA ASP A 41 10.93 -2.12 -26.88
C ASP A 41 10.71 -0.60 -26.87
N LEU A 42 9.45 -0.13 -26.85
CA LEU A 42 9.14 1.30 -26.82
C LEU A 42 9.19 1.84 -25.38
N PRO A 43 9.63 3.10 -25.17
CA PRO A 43 9.55 3.79 -23.89
C PRO A 43 8.13 3.73 -23.29
N PHE A 44 8.03 3.76 -21.95
CA PHE A 44 6.74 3.71 -21.24
C PHE A 44 5.74 4.75 -21.76
N GLU A 45 6.22 5.96 -22.05
CA GLU A 45 5.43 7.07 -22.61
C GLU A 45 4.73 6.70 -23.92
N GLU A 46 5.40 6.00 -24.82
CA GLU A 46 4.87 5.61 -26.13
C GLU A 46 3.86 4.45 -26.02
N ARG A 47 3.93 3.66 -24.94
CA ARG A 47 2.93 2.64 -24.59
C ARG A 47 1.67 3.22 -23.94
N VAL A 48 1.85 4.22 -23.06
CA VAL A 48 0.75 4.92 -22.41
C VAL A 48 -0.03 5.78 -23.40
N ALA A 49 0.65 6.43 -24.36
CA ALA A 49 0.01 7.16 -25.45
C ALA A 49 -0.87 6.26 -26.36
N GLN A 50 -0.60 4.95 -26.40
CA GLN A 50 -1.42 3.97 -27.13
C GLN A 50 -2.64 3.49 -26.31
N HIS A 51 -2.64 3.65 -25.00
CA HIS A 51 -3.81 3.41 -24.16
C HIS A 51 -4.68 4.68 -24.13
N GLU A 52 -5.66 4.75 -25.03
CA GLU A 52 -6.68 5.81 -25.08
C GLU A 52 -7.35 5.98 -23.69
N GLY A 53 -6.92 6.97 -22.90
CA GLY A 53 -7.59 7.28 -21.64
C GLY A 53 -6.87 8.17 -20.64
N TYR A 54 -5.54 8.26 -20.65
CA TYR A 54 -4.80 9.09 -19.71
C TYR A 54 -4.42 10.43 -20.36
N ILE A 55 -5.32 11.42 -20.22
CA ILE A 55 -4.98 12.82 -20.49
C ILE A 55 -4.47 13.41 -19.18
N SER A 56 -3.16 13.59 -19.06
CA SER A 56 -2.54 14.40 -18.01
C SER A 56 -3.14 15.82 -18.02
N LEU A 57 -3.53 16.33 -16.85
CA LEU A 57 -4.09 17.68 -16.73
C LEU A 57 -3.03 18.73 -17.10
N PRO A 58 -3.40 19.81 -17.80
CA PRO A 58 -2.47 20.85 -18.24
C PRO A 58 -1.89 21.55 -17.00
N GLY A 59 -0.59 21.33 -16.78
CA GLY A 59 0.15 21.72 -15.56
C GLY A 59 1.07 20.61 -15.05
N PHE A 60 0.83 19.36 -15.45
CA PHE A 60 1.82 18.29 -15.53
C PHE A 60 2.09 18.07 -17.02
N SER A 61 2.72 19.05 -17.67
CA SER A 61 3.18 18.90 -19.04
C SER A 61 4.28 17.83 -19.08
N ASP A 62 4.35 17.11 -20.20
CA ASP A 62 5.46 16.25 -20.62
C ASP A 62 6.81 17.03 -20.76
N GLU A 63 6.90 18.24 -20.21
CA GLU A 63 8.07 19.11 -20.21
C GLU A 63 8.92 18.96 -18.94
N ASP A 64 8.42 18.27 -17.90
CA ASP A 64 9.17 17.91 -16.67
C ASP A 64 9.76 16.48 -16.73
N ASP A 65 9.90 15.90 -17.94
CA ASP A 65 10.39 14.53 -18.16
C ASP A 65 11.94 14.42 -18.21
N ASP A 66 12.65 15.44 -17.70
CA ASP A 66 14.11 15.45 -17.56
C ASP A 66 14.61 14.65 -16.32
N GLU A 67 13.71 14.02 -15.55
CA GLU A 67 14.11 13.17 -14.42
C GLU A 67 14.76 11.86 -14.91
N GLU A 68 16.08 11.79 -14.79
CA GLU A 68 16.88 10.62 -15.15
C GLU A 68 16.37 9.35 -14.44
N GLU A 69 16.05 8.31 -15.21
CA GLU A 69 15.61 7.04 -14.65
C GLU A 69 16.70 6.45 -13.75
N ARG A 70 16.34 6.12 -12.51
CA ARG A 70 17.27 5.51 -11.57
C ARG A 70 17.59 4.09 -12.00
N ASP A 71 18.87 3.76 -12.07
CA ASP A 71 19.30 2.38 -12.25
C ASP A 71 18.99 1.52 -11.01
N TYR A 72 19.06 0.19 -11.16
CA TYR A 72 18.80 -0.75 -10.07
C TYR A 72 19.65 -0.47 -8.81
N ASN A 73 20.93 -0.11 -8.98
CA ASN A 73 21.82 0.11 -7.85
C ASN A 73 21.46 1.40 -7.08
N THR A 74 21.06 2.44 -7.80
CA THR A 74 20.58 3.69 -7.22
C THR A 74 19.30 3.46 -6.44
N LEU A 75 18.31 2.78 -7.02
CA LEU A 75 17.07 2.42 -6.32
C LEU A 75 17.33 1.56 -5.08
N LEU A 76 18.21 0.56 -5.19
CA LEU A 76 18.61 -0.28 -4.06
C LEU A 76 19.22 0.54 -2.93
N ASN A 77 20.14 1.45 -3.25
CA ASN A 77 20.77 2.32 -2.28
C ASN A 77 19.75 3.26 -1.64
N GLU A 78 18.83 3.82 -2.42
CA GLU A 78 17.75 4.66 -1.90
C GLU A 78 16.85 3.89 -0.92
N TYR A 79 16.46 2.64 -1.21
CA TYR A 79 15.68 1.82 -0.28
C TYR A 79 16.46 1.42 0.97
N LEU A 80 17.76 1.12 0.85
CA LEU A 80 18.63 0.87 2.00
C LEU A 80 18.74 2.10 2.90
N ILE A 81 18.85 3.29 2.31
CA ILE A 81 18.95 4.56 3.03
C ILE A 81 17.61 4.94 3.67
N THR A 82 16.49 4.78 2.98
CA THR A 82 15.16 5.21 3.48
C THR A 82 14.58 4.27 4.52
N THR A 83 14.92 2.97 4.51
CA THR A 83 14.49 1.98 5.51
C THR A 83 14.71 2.44 6.96
N PRO A 84 15.91 2.87 7.41
CA PRO A 84 16.11 3.35 8.76
C PRO A 84 15.29 4.62 9.08
N PHE A 85 14.96 5.47 8.10
CA PHE A 85 14.07 6.61 8.34
C PHE A 85 12.61 6.19 8.56
N ILE A 86 12.15 5.14 7.87
CA ILE A 86 10.82 4.54 8.14
C ILE A 86 10.77 3.99 9.57
N LEU A 87 11.81 3.29 10.01
CA LEU A 87 11.89 2.79 11.38
C LEU A 87 12.02 3.92 12.40
N LEU A 88 12.77 4.97 12.08
CA LEU A 88 12.91 6.14 12.93
C LEU A 88 11.58 6.89 13.07
N ALA A 89 10.73 6.91 12.04
CA ALA A 89 9.38 7.44 12.13
C ALA A 89 8.56 6.67 13.16
N LEU A 90 8.61 5.35 13.20
CA LEU A 90 7.92 4.58 14.27
C LEU A 90 8.45 4.94 15.67
N ILE A 91 9.78 5.03 15.80
CA ILE A 91 10.42 5.38 17.07
C ILE A 91 10.02 6.80 17.50
N SER A 92 9.88 7.74 16.58
CA SER A 92 9.49 9.12 16.93
C SER A 92 8.09 9.17 17.54
N PHE A 93 7.15 8.31 17.11
CA PHE A 93 5.82 8.21 17.74
C PHE A 93 5.85 7.49 19.10
N ILE A 94 6.83 6.63 19.37
CA ILE A 94 7.06 6.09 20.74
C ILE A 94 7.62 7.20 21.64
N ILE A 95 8.57 7.99 21.13
CA ILE A 95 9.14 9.12 21.87
C ILE A 95 8.07 10.17 22.14
N LEU A 96 7.21 10.47 21.16
CA LEU A 96 6.09 11.41 21.30
C LEU A 96 5.17 11.03 22.47
N LEU A 97 4.98 9.75 22.76
CA LEU A 97 4.16 9.32 23.89
C LEU A 97 4.67 9.83 25.24
N HIS A 98 5.98 10.11 25.36
CA HIS A 98 6.57 10.69 26.57
C HIS A 98 6.10 12.13 26.82
N THR A 99 5.65 12.86 25.79
CA THR A 99 5.10 14.22 25.97
C THR A 99 3.71 14.21 26.60
N PHE A 100 3.02 13.07 26.60
CA PHE A 100 1.68 12.90 27.13
C PHE A 100 1.65 12.22 28.51
N SER A 101 2.82 11.84 29.05
CA SER A 101 2.93 11.19 30.35
C SER A 101 3.11 12.23 31.46
N GLU A 102 2.15 12.34 32.37
CA GLU A 102 2.19 13.31 33.49
C GLU A 102 3.39 13.09 34.43
N ASP A 103 3.75 11.83 34.69
CA ASP A 103 4.84 11.46 35.61
C ASP A 103 6.21 11.26 34.90
N GLY A 104 6.29 11.53 33.59
CA GLY A 104 7.48 11.25 32.78
C GLY A 104 7.80 9.75 32.56
N ALA A 105 7.08 8.84 33.21
CA ALA A 105 7.21 7.40 33.06
C ALA A 105 6.11 6.85 32.12
N VAL A 106 6.47 6.57 30.87
CA VAL A 106 5.56 5.93 29.92
C VAL A 106 5.32 4.47 30.32
N LEU A 107 4.06 4.11 30.52
CA LEU A 107 3.65 2.71 30.63
C LEU A 107 3.66 2.06 29.25
N TYR A 108 4.58 1.12 29.05
CA TYR A 108 4.70 0.37 27.81
C TYR A 108 3.67 -0.77 27.77
N LYS A 109 2.73 -0.71 26.82
CA LYS A 109 1.74 -1.79 26.57
C LYS A 109 2.14 -2.64 25.35
N TRP A 110 3.23 -3.40 25.48
CA TRP A 110 3.78 -4.23 24.40
C TRP A 110 2.84 -5.37 23.98
N ASP A 111 2.04 -5.87 24.90
CA ASP A 111 0.96 -6.81 24.64
C ASP A 111 -0.08 -6.21 23.68
N ILE A 112 -0.55 -4.99 23.95
CA ILE A 112 -1.49 -4.28 23.08
C ILE A 112 -0.86 -3.94 21.72
N PHE A 113 0.42 -3.55 21.71
CA PHE A 113 1.18 -3.35 20.47
C PHE A 113 1.19 -4.62 19.60
N LEU A 114 1.51 -5.77 20.19
CA LEU A 114 1.52 -7.05 19.48
C LEU A 114 0.11 -7.45 19.01
N LEU A 115 -0.94 -7.14 19.77
CA LEU A 115 -2.31 -7.32 19.30
C LEU A 115 -2.59 -6.49 18.05
N GLY A 116 -2.13 -5.23 18.00
CA GLY A 116 -2.23 -4.38 16.81
C GLY A 116 -1.56 -5.01 15.59
N VAL A 117 -0.34 -5.54 15.78
CA VAL A 117 0.39 -6.27 14.73
C VAL A 117 -0.41 -7.48 14.24
N THR A 118 -0.95 -8.29 15.16
CA THR A 118 -1.73 -9.47 14.79
C THR A 118 -3.04 -9.11 14.09
N GLY A 119 -3.69 -8.01 14.50
CA GLY A 119 -4.90 -7.49 13.88
C GLY A 119 -4.67 -7.12 12.42
N TRP A 120 -3.65 -6.31 12.12
CA TRP A 120 -3.29 -5.96 10.75
C TRP A 120 -2.96 -7.20 9.91
N CYS A 121 -2.14 -8.12 10.44
CA CYS A 121 -1.78 -9.35 9.73
C CYS A 121 -3.01 -10.22 9.40
N ALA A 122 -3.96 -10.36 10.33
CA ALA A 122 -5.17 -11.13 10.11
C ALA A 122 -6.02 -10.53 8.98
N VAL A 123 -6.19 -9.20 8.95
CA VAL A 123 -6.95 -8.53 7.89
C VAL A 123 -6.22 -8.59 6.55
N PHE A 124 -4.88 -8.43 6.56
CA PHE A 124 -4.06 -8.56 5.36
C PHE A 124 -4.24 -9.94 4.68
N LEU A 125 -4.31 -11.02 5.46
CA LEU A 125 -4.55 -12.37 4.92
C LEU A 125 -5.94 -12.53 4.27
N ILE A 126 -6.94 -11.74 4.69
CA ILE A 126 -8.31 -11.78 4.17
C ILE A 126 -8.43 -11.05 2.82
N ARG A 127 -7.50 -10.13 2.51
CA ARG A 127 -7.53 -9.32 1.27
C ARG A 127 -7.64 -10.18 0.00
N LYS A 128 -6.84 -11.24 -0.11
CA LYS A 128 -6.87 -12.15 -1.28
C LYS A 128 -8.18 -12.95 -1.38
N PRO A 129 -8.66 -13.60 -0.32
CA PRO A 129 -10.00 -14.20 -0.29
C PRO A 129 -11.11 -13.24 -0.72
N VAL A 130 -11.13 -12.01 -0.22
CA VAL A 130 -12.13 -11.00 -0.60
C VAL A 130 -12.06 -10.67 -2.09
N PHE A 131 -10.86 -10.46 -2.64
CA PHE A 131 -10.68 -10.26 -4.07
C PHE A 131 -11.17 -11.46 -4.90
N LEU A 132 -10.88 -12.69 -4.48
CA LEU A 132 -11.36 -13.90 -5.15
C LEU A 132 -12.88 -14.02 -5.11
N ILE A 133 -13.52 -13.61 -4.02
CA ILE A 133 -14.98 -13.57 -3.92
C ILE A 133 -15.54 -12.59 -4.97
N PHE A 134 -15.04 -11.36 -5.04
CA PHE A 134 -15.56 -10.39 -6.03
C PHE A 134 -15.27 -10.79 -7.48
N SER A 135 -14.04 -11.23 -7.77
CA SER A 135 -13.62 -11.55 -9.14
C SER A 135 -14.21 -12.87 -9.65
N LYS A 136 -14.26 -13.93 -8.83
CA LYS A 136 -14.69 -15.27 -9.28
C LYS A 136 -16.11 -15.61 -8.87
N LEU A 137 -16.53 -15.28 -7.65
CA LEU A 137 -17.86 -15.68 -7.16
C LEU A 137 -18.93 -14.70 -7.66
N VAL A 138 -18.67 -13.40 -7.57
CA VAL A 138 -19.57 -12.34 -8.06
C VAL A 138 -19.34 -12.06 -9.55
N SER A 139 -18.26 -12.58 -10.14
CA SER A 139 -17.90 -12.41 -11.57
C SER A 139 -17.80 -10.95 -12.01
N LEU A 140 -17.34 -10.08 -11.11
CA LEU A 140 -17.13 -8.66 -11.42
C LEU A 140 -15.88 -8.48 -12.28
N LYS A 141 -15.82 -7.37 -13.02
CA LYS A 141 -14.59 -6.94 -13.70
C LYS A 141 -13.45 -6.84 -12.69
N VAL A 142 -12.23 -7.14 -13.12
CA VAL A 142 -11.04 -7.13 -12.26
C VAL A 142 -10.84 -5.76 -11.60
N SER A 143 -10.92 -4.67 -12.36
CA SER A 143 -10.78 -3.30 -11.83
C SER A 143 -11.81 -2.98 -10.73
N ILE A 144 -13.08 -3.32 -10.97
CA ILE A 144 -14.16 -3.14 -9.98
C ILE A 144 -13.92 -4.03 -8.76
N SER A 145 -13.46 -5.27 -8.96
CA SER A 145 -13.13 -6.20 -7.88
C SER A 145 -12.00 -5.66 -7.00
N SER A 146 -10.96 -5.06 -7.59
CA SER A 146 -9.86 -4.42 -6.86
C SER A 146 -10.35 -3.25 -6.01
N ILE A 147 -11.14 -2.34 -6.59
CA ILE A 147 -11.70 -1.18 -5.88
C ILE A 147 -12.59 -1.61 -4.71
N LEU A 148 -13.50 -2.56 -4.95
CA LEU A 148 -14.39 -3.07 -3.91
C LEU A 148 -13.61 -3.83 -2.83
N THR A 149 -12.53 -4.55 -3.21
CA THR A 149 -11.65 -5.21 -2.23
C THR A 149 -10.98 -4.17 -1.33
N LEU A 150 -10.40 -3.12 -1.89
CA LEU A 150 -9.73 -2.08 -1.09
C LEU A 150 -10.72 -1.37 -0.15
N LEU A 151 -11.90 -1.01 -0.65
CA LEU A 151 -12.96 -0.40 0.15
C LEU A 151 -13.40 -1.33 1.29
N PHE A 152 -13.66 -2.61 0.99
CA PHE A 152 -14.15 -3.57 1.97
C PHE A 152 -13.09 -3.96 3.00
N VAL A 153 -11.83 -4.08 2.58
CA VAL A 153 -10.71 -4.36 3.48
C VAL A 153 -10.51 -3.20 4.45
N GLY A 154 -10.57 -1.94 3.99
CA GLY A 154 -10.56 -0.78 4.89
C GLY A 154 -11.66 -0.84 5.95
N PHE A 155 -12.85 -1.32 5.59
CA PHE A 155 -13.93 -1.53 6.55
C PHE A 155 -13.64 -2.67 7.54
N ILE A 156 -13.14 -3.80 7.06
CA ILE A 156 -12.76 -4.94 7.92
C ILE A 156 -11.67 -4.52 8.91
N GLU A 157 -10.69 -3.73 8.48
CA GLU A 157 -9.61 -3.24 9.35
C GLU A 157 -10.16 -2.49 10.57
N GLU A 158 -11.11 -1.57 10.35
CA GLU A 158 -11.71 -0.81 11.44
C GLU A 158 -12.62 -1.67 12.33
N VAL A 159 -13.34 -2.64 11.77
CA VAL A 159 -14.16 -3.57 12.56
C VAL A 159 -13.30 -4.45 13.46
N VAL A 160 -12.18 -4.98 12.95
CA VAL A 160 -11.24 -5.78 13.76
C VAL A 160 -10.60 -4.92 14.83
N ARG A 161 -10.21 -3.67 14.50
CA ARG A 161 -9.67 -2.71 15.46
C ARG A 161 -10.67 -2.39 16.56
N MET A 162 -11.92 -2.12 16.21
CA MET A 162 -13.01 -1.93 17.16
C MET A 162 -13.20 -3.15 18.06
N GLY A 163 -13.14 -4.37 17.51
CA GLY A 163 -13.24 -5.59 18.30
C GLY A 163 -12.16 -5.70 19.38
N TRP A 164 -10.92 -5.33 19.06
CA TRP A 164 -9.84 -5.27 20.05
C TRP A 164 -10.05 -4.17 21.08
N LEU A 165 -10.43 -2.95 20.66
CA LEU A 165 -10.65 -1.84 21.58
C LEU A 165 -11.82 -2.11 22.54
N TYR A 166 -12.91 -2.69 22.03
CA TYR A 166 -14.06 -3.08 22.85
C TYR A 166 -13.70 -4.09 23.93
N ARG A 167 -12.75 -5.01 23.65
CA ARG A 167 -12.28 -5.99 24.63
C ARG A 167 -11.60 -5.34 25.84
N PHE A 168 -11.09 -4.11 25.70
CA PHE A 168 -10.35 -3.39 26.74
C PHE A 168 -11.05 -2.11 27.20
N GLU A 169 -12.36 -1.97 26.96
CA GLU A 169 -13.15 -0.78 27.36
C GLU A 169 -13.07 -0.49 28.85
N ASP A 170 -13.11 -1.55 29.67
CA ASP A 170 -13.12 -1.47 31.13
C ASP A 170 -11.73 -1.26 31.74
N GLU A 171 -10.66 -1.21 30.93
CA GLU A 171 -9.30 -0.99 31.44
C GLU A 171 -8.98 0.50 31.63
N ASP A 172 -8.21 0.79 32.67
CA ASP A 172 -7.66 2.12 32.90
C ASP A 172 -6.68 2.51 31.78
N GLY A 173 -6.82 3.74 31.28
CA GLY A 173 -5.98 4.31 30.24
C GLY A 173 -6.41 3.95 28.80
N PRO A 174 -7.67 4.20 28.40
CA PRO A 174 -8.17 3.91 27.05
C PRO A 174 -7.36 4.59 25.94
N PHE A 175 -6.84 5.80 26.19
CA PHE A 175 -5.93 6.50 25.28
C PHE A 175 -4.66 5.68 25.00
N LEU A 176 -4.01 5.19 26.04
CA LEU A 176 -2.74 4.47 25.94
C LEU A 176 -2.93 3.14 25.20
N ILE A 177 -4.04 2.46 25.46
CA ILE A 177 -4.43 1.23 24.77
C ILE A 177 -4.63 1.51 23.28
N ALA A 178 -5.42 2.54 22.95
CA ALA A 178 -5.65 2.95 21.57
C ALA A 178 -4.36 3.32 20.84
N TYR A 179 -3.50 4.09 21.50
CA TYR A 179 -2.23 4.54 20.93
C TYR A 179 -1.30 3.37 20.61
N TRP A 180 -1.07 2.46 21.56
CA TRP A 180 -0.23 1.28 21.35
C TRP A 180 -0.83 0.32 20.32
N LEU A 181 -2.15 0.14 20.30
CA LEU A 181 -2.82 -0.69 19.29
C LEU A 181 -2.62 -0.12 17.88
N GLY A 182 -2.85 1.19 17.70
CA GLY A 182 -2.64 1.87 16.42
C GLY A 182 -1.18 1.87 15.97
N LEU A 183 -0.25 2.05 16.90
CA LEU A 183 1.18 1.97 16.62
C LEU A 183 1.59 0.56 16.20
N GLY A 184 1.06 -0.49 16.83
CA GLY A 184 1.27 -1.88 16.43
C GLY A 184 0.76 -2.16 15.01
N TRP A 185 -0.43 -1.65 14.69
CA TRP A 185 -1.04 -1.70 13.36
C TRP A 185 -0.13 -1.08 12.30
N ALA A 186 0.28 0.18 12.53
CA ALA A 186 1.17 0.91 11.63
C ALA A 186 2.56 0.26 11.50
N SER A 187 3.06 -0.36 12.58
CA SER A 187 4.36 -1.04 12.57
C SER A 187 4.34 -2.27 11.66
N ALA A 188 3.29 -3.09 11.74
CA ALA A 188 3.12 -4.24 10.86
C ALA A 188 3.08 -3.82 9.40
N GLU A 189 2.31 -2.77 9.10
CA GLU A 189 2.20 -2.23 7.74
C GLU A 189 3.53 -1.66 7.24
N ALA A 190 4.26 -0.92 8.08
CA ALA A 190 5.55 -0.35 7.72
C ALA A 190 6.59 -1.45 7.42
N VAL A 191 6.62 -2.53 8.19
CA VAL A 191 7.49 -3.69 7.93
C VAL A 191 7.11 -4.36 6.61
N TYR A 192 5.81 -4.57 6.37
CA TYR A 192 5.34 -5.11 5.10
C TYR A 192 5.74 -4.22 3.92
N PHE A 193 5.59 -2.90 4.04
CA PHE A 193 5.99 -1.93 3.02
C PHE A 193 7.49 -2.01 2.71
N ILE A 194 8.35 -2.07 3.73
CA ILE A 194 9.80 -2.25 3.55
C ILE A 194 10.08 -3.54 2.76
N ILE A 195 9.47 -4.66 3.17
CA ILE A 195 9.64 -5.95 2.50
C ILE A 195 9.18 -5.85 1.04
N GLN A 196 8.02 -5.23 0.80
CA GLN A 196 7.45 -5.04 -0.52
C GLN A 196 8.40 -4.24 -1.44
N ASN A 197 8.94 -3.11 -0.99
CA ASN A 197 9.88 -2.30 -1.78
C ASN A 197 11.10 -3.13 -2.24
N PHE A 198 11.68 -3.96 -1.36
CA PHE A 198 12.79 -4.84 -1.74
C PHE A 198 12.38 -5.99 -2.68
N ILE A 199 11.13 -6.45 -2.59
CA ILE A 199 10.58 -7.44 -3.51
C ILE A 199 10.44 -6.85 -4.91
N GLU A 200 9.95 -5.62 -5.02
CA GLU A 200 9.71 -4.90 -6.28
C GLU A 200 11.02 -4.63 -7.04
N LEU A 201 12.14 -4.39 -6.35
CA LEU A 201 13.47 -4.29 -6.98
C LEU A 201 13.86 -5.54 -7.79
N ARG A 202 13.31 -6.72 -7.47
CA ARG A 202 13.60 -7.95 -8.21
C ARG A 202 13.05 -7.90 -9.62
N TRP A 203 12.03 -7.10 -9.89
CA TRP A 203 11.42 -6.94 -11.20
C TRP A 203 12.38 -6.19 -12.13
N TYR A 204 12.95 -5.09 -11.64
CA TYR A 204 13.94 -4.29 -12.36
C TYR A 204 15.28 -5.03 -12.55
N LYS A 205 15.68 -5.89 -11.60
CA LYS A 205 16.84 -6.77 -11.78
C LYS A 205 16.63 -7.83 -12.87
N ASP A 206 15.41 -8.37 -13.01
CA ASP A 206 15.10 -9.39 -14.03
C ASP A 206 15.22 -8.81 -15.44
N GLU A 207 14.71 -7.60 -15.64
CA GLU A 207 14.79 -6.86 -16.91
C GLU A 207 16.23 -6.57 -17.36
N LEU A 208 17.11 -6.15 -16.43
CA LEU A 208 18.53 -5.95 -16.73
C LEU A 208 19.22 -7.20 -17.28
N VAL A 209 18.70 -8.39 -16.94
CA VAL A 209 19.24 -9.68 -17.41
C VAL A 209 18.43 -10.22 -18.61
N GLY A 210 17.55 -9.41 -19.20
CA GLY A 210 16.68 -9.79 -20.32
C GLY A 210 15.56 -10.76 -19.92
N GLY A 211 15.23 -10.82 -18.63
CA GLY A 211 14.11 -11.59 -18.10
C GLY A 211 12.80 -10.82 -18.24
N GLY A 212 11.73 -11.53 -18.62
CA GLY A 212 10.37 -11.00 -18.69
C GLY A 212 9.45 -11.68 -17.67
N ARG A 213 9.98 -12.16 -16.54
CA ARG A 213 9.20 -12.96 -15.59
C ARG A 213 8.19 -12.11 -14.82
N TYR A 214 8.53 -10.85 -14.57
CA TYR A 214 7.74 -9.94 -13.73
C TYR A 214 7.22 -8.72 -14.49
N ALA A 215 7.08 -8.85 -15.81
CA ALA A 215 6.68 -7.72 -16.67
C ALA A 215 5.25 -7.25 -16.34
N GLU A 216 4.35 -8.18 -16.03
CA GLU A 216 2.95 -7.89 -15.69
C GLU A 216 2.86 -7.17 -14.33
N GLU A 217 3.52 -7.69 -13.29
CA GLU A 217 3.50 -7.07 -11.96
C GLU A 217 4.15 -5.68 -11.94
N ARG A 218 5.15 -5.47 -12.79
CA ARG A 218 5.76 -4.16 -13.00
C ARG A 218 4.77 -3.20 -13.66
N GLU A 219 4.14 -3.61 -14.77
CA GLU A 219 3.17 -2.78 -15.50
C GLU A 219 2.01 -2.34 -14.60
N GLU A 220 1.47 -3.24 -13.77
CA GLU A 220 0.44 -2.90 -12.78
C GLU A 220 0.90 -1.84 -11.77
N LEU A 221 2.15 -1.93 -11.28
CA LEU A 221 2.69 -0.94 -10.35
C LEU A 221 2.88 0.42 -11.03
N GLU A 222 3.36 0.43 -12.27
CA GLU A 222 3.55 1.66 -13.04
C GLU A 222 2.22 2.34 -13.38
N GLU A 223 1.16 1.56 -13.63
CA GLU A 223 -0.21 2.06 -13.79
C GLU A 223 -0.70 2.76 -12.52
N ILE A 224 -0.49 2.17 -11.34
CA ILE A 224 -0.89 2.74 -10.05
C ILE A 224 -0.12 4.03 -9.75
N LEU A 225 1.18 4.05 -10.03
CA LEU A 225 2.04 5.22 -9.79
C LEU A 225 1.85 6.31 -10.85
N GLY A 226 1.26 5.95 -12.01
CA GLY A 226 1.20 6.77 -13.21
C GLY A 226 2.55 6.97 -13.91
N ARG A 227 3.62 6.30 -13.44
CA ARG A 227 4.98 6.41 -13.97
C ARG A 227 5.85 5.22 -13.53
N PRO A 228 6.98 4.97 -14.20
CA PRO A 228 7.95 3.96 -13.76
C PRO A 228 8.44 4.16 -12.32
N LEU A 229 8.59 3.07 -11.55
CA LEU A 229 9.17 3.14 -10.19
C LEU A 229 10.57 3.77 -10.20
N THR A 230 11.33 3.61 -11.29
CA THR A 230 12.65 4.22 -11.51
C THR A 230 12.61 5.74 -11.47
N LYS A 231 11.48 6.35 -11.84
CA LYS A 231 11.23 7.81 -11.74
C LYS A 231 10.70 8.22 -10.36
N VAL A 232 10.29 7.28 -9.50
CA VAL A 232 9.77 7.60 -8.15
C VAL A 232 10.87 7.59 -7.09
N SER A 233 11.09 8.73 -6.44
CA SER A 233 12.00 8.83 -5.30
C SER A 233 11.52 7.98 -4.12
N ALA A 234 12.42 7.17 -3.55
CA ALA A 234 12.13 6.36 -2.36
C ALA A 234 11.69 7.18 -1.14
N TRP A 235 12.07 8.47 -1.08
CA TRP A 235 11.74 9.36 0.02
C TRP A 235 10.24 9.60 0.19
N TRP A 236 9.46 9.49 -0.90
CA TRP A 236 8.00 9.52 -0.81
C TRP A 236 7.46 8.39 0.04
N GLY A 237 8.10 7.22 0.01
CA GLY A 237 7.79 6.08 0.88
C GLY A 237 7.92 6.43 2.36
N VAL A 238 8.94 7.19 2.76
CA VAL A 238 9.12 7.66 4.14
C VAL A 238 7.94 8.55 4.56
N MET A 239 7.56 9.50 3.70
CA MET A 239 6.44 10.41 4.00
C MET A 239 5.09 9.68 4.06
N TRP A 240 4.86 8.71 3.17
CA TRP A 240 3.68 7.87 3.22
C TRP A 240 3.62 7.08 4.52
N ARG A 241 4.73 6.45 4.95
CA ARG A 241 4.74 5.70 6.22
C ARG A 241 4.50 6.61 7.41
N PHE A 242 5.08 7.80 7.45
CA PHE A 242 4.80 8.80 8.50
C PHE A 242 3.32 9.16 8.56
N SER A 243 2.69 9.38 7.40
CA SER A 243 1.26 9.67 7.28
C SER A 243 0.39 8.51 7.79
N TRP A 244 0.69 7.27 7.39
CA TRP A 244 -0.07 6.10 7.82
C TRP A 244 0.08 5.79 9.32
N ILE A 245 1.24 6.08 9.92
CA ILE A 245 1.40 5.96 11.39
C ILE A 245 0.43 6.89 12.12
N MET A 246 0.38 8.18 11.73
CA MET A 246 -0.58 9.15 12.27
C MET A 246 -2.03 8.66 12.11
N PHE A 247 -2.34 8.12 10.93
CA PHE A 247 -3.67 7.66 10.59
C PHE A 247 -4.15 6.50 11.48
N HIS A 248 -3.35 5.44 11.61
CA HIS A 248 -3.73 4.28 12.43
C HIS A 248 -3.84 4.62 13.91
N ILE A 249 -2.93 5.45 14.43
CA ILE A 249 -3.03 5.92 15.83
C ILE A 249 -4.30 6.77 16.00
N GLY A 250 -4.55 7.71 15.10
CA GLY A 250 -5.72 8.59 15.15
C GLY A 250 -7.03 7.82 15.12
N PHE A 251 -7.19 6.84 14.21
CA PHE A 251 -8.40 6.02 14.18
C PHE A 251 -8.57 5.09 15.36
N SER A 252 -7.49 4.51 15.88
CA SER A 252 -7.58 3.79 17.16
C SER A 252 -8.12 4.70 18.25
N CYS A 253 -7.65 5.96 18.33
CA CYS A 253 -8.17 6.92 19.31
C CYS A 253 -9.64 7.29 19.06
N TRP A 254 -10.06 7.49 17.81
CA TRP A 254 -11.45 7.76 17.48
C TRP A 254 -12.37 6.65 17.98
N ILE A 255 -12.05 5.40 17.61
CA ILE A 255 -12.87 4.24 17.95
C ILE A 255 -12.88 3.98 19.45
N ALA A 256 -11.75 4.16 20.13
CA ALA A 256 -11.66 4.01 21.59
C ALA A 256 -12.42 5.09 22.35
N SER A 257 -12.54 6.30 21.79
CA SER A 257 -13.36 7.37 22.37
C SER A 257 -14.85 7.12 22.21
N SER A 258 -15.26 6.59 21.04
CA SER A 258 -16.63 6.18 20.78
C SER A 258 -16.70 5.17 19.64
N TYR A 259 -17.31 4.00 19.90
CA TYR A 259 -17.46 2.96 18.89
C TYR A 259 -18.24 3.39 17.65
N ILE A 260 -19.10 4.41 17.76
CA ILE A 260 -19.84 4.96 16.61
C ILE A 260 -18.87 5.57 15.59
N LEU A 261 -17.69 6.03 16.03
CA LEU A 261 -16.65 6.57 15.15
C LEU A 261 -15.98 5.50 14.28
N VAL A 262 -16.27 4.20 14.49
CA VAL A 262 -15.86 3.14 13.55
C VAL A 262 -16.42 3.36 12.15
N PHE A 263 -17.65 3.88 12.02
CA PHE A 263 -18.28 4.09 10.72
C PHE A 263 -17.58 5.18 9.88
N PRO A 264 -17.36 6.40 10.39
CA PRO A 264 -16.58 7.39 9.65
C PRO A 264 -15.12 6.97 9.47
N ALA A 265 -14.49 6.32 10.47
CA ALA A 265 -13.13 5.80 10.31
C ALA A 265 -13.05 4.79 9.15
N ALA A 266 -13.97 3.82 9.09
CA ALA A 266 -14.02 2.79 8.07
C ALA A 266 -14.28 3.37 6.67
N PHE A 267 -15.19 4.35 6.59
CA PHE A 267 -15.48 5.04 5.36
C PHE A 267 -14.26 5.82 4.85
N ILE A 268 -13.62 6.62 5.71
CA ILE A 268 -12.43 7.40 5.34
C ILE A 268 -11.27 6.47 4.97
N HIS A 269 -11.05 5.39 5.74
CA HIS A 269 -9.99 4.41 5.45
C HIS A 269 -10.17 3.75 4.09
N GLY A 270 -11.33 3.12 3.87
CA GLY A 270 -11.61 2.42 2.63
C GLY A 270 -11.59 3.37 1.43
N LEU A 271 -12.12 4.60 1.59
CA LEU A 271 -12.09 5.61 0.54
C LEU A 271 -10.67 6.09 0.25
N LEU A 272 -9.83 6.32 1.26
CA LEU A 272 -8.44 6.77 1.08
C LEU A 272 -7.62 5.74 0.29
N LEU A 273 -7.81 4.44 0.56
CA LEU A 273 -7.15 3.37 -0.21
C LEU A 273 -7.51 3.41 -1.70
N VAL A 274 -8.77 3.75 -2.03
CA VAL A 274 -9.24 3.86 -3.42
C VAL A 274 -8.77 5.18 -4.05
N ILE A 275 -8.98 6.30 -3.35
CA ILE A 275 -8.61 7.65 -3.81
C ILE A 275 -7.13 7.71 -4.11
N TRP A 276 -6.28 7.08 -3.29
CA TRP A 276 -4.84 7.09 -3.50
C TRP A 276 -4.46 6.49 -4.86
N GLY A 277 -5.04 5.35 -5.24
CA GLY A 277 -4.81 4.73 -6.55
C GLY A 277 -5.29 5.57 -7.74
N TYR A 278 -6.32 6.41 -7.57
CA TYR A 278 -6.81 7.30 -8.61
C TYR A 278 -6.08 8.65 -8.66
N CYS A 279 -5.70 9.20 -7.51
CA CYS A 279 -5.12 10.53 -7.42
C CYS A 279 -3.63 10.56 -7.80
N LEU A 280 -2.89 9.48 -7.56
CA LEU A 280 -1.47 9.39 -7.92
C LEU A 280 -1.21 9.67 -9.41
N PRO A 281 -1.87 8.99 -10.37
CA PRO A 281 -1.63 9.25 -11.79
C PRO A 281 -2.18 10.61 -12.25
N VAL A 282 -3.19 11.16 -11.58
CA VAL A 282 -3.89 12.40 -12.01
C VAL A 282 -3.23 13.66 -11.46
N PHE A 283 -2.87 13.68 -10.19
CA PHE A 283 -2.32 14.85 -9.48
C PHE A 283 -0.84 14.71 -9.16
N GLY A 284 -0.23 13.57 -9.50
CA GLY A 284 1.16 13.26 -9.22
C GLY A 284 1.41 12.90 -7.75
N ILE A 285 2.63 12.43 -7.53
CA ILE A 285 3.09 11.95 -6.22
C ILE A 285 3.14 13.09 -5.19
N PRO A 286 3.75 14.26 -5.44
CA PRO A 286 3.88 15.30 -4.41
C PRO A 286 2.53 15.78 -3.88
N ALA A 287 1.61 16.17 -4.76
CA ALA A 287 0.31 16.71 -4.38
C ALA A 287 -0.52 15.68 -3.61
N THR A 288 -0.59 14.44 -4.10
CA THR A 288 -1.29 13.34 -3.42
C THR A 288 -0.70 13.06 -2.05
N SER A 289 0.62 13.10 -1.93
CA SER A 289 1.32 12.80 -0.68
C SER A 289 1.13 13.90 0.37
N TYR A 290 1.20 15.18 -0.01
CA TYR A 290 0.90 16.29 0.90
C TYR A 290 -0.58 16.33 1.31
N GLY A 291 -1.50 16.07 0.38
CA GLY A 291 -2.93 15.95 0.69
C GLY A 291 -3.19 14.84 1.71
N THR A 292 -2.55 13.67 1.51
CA THR A 292 -2.62 12.55 2.45
C THR A 292 -2.02 12.93 3.80
N LEU A 293 -0.87 13.62 3.84
CA LEU A 293 -0.25 14.06 5.08
C LEU A 293 -1.19 14.98 5.89
N LEU A 294 -1.82 15.97 5.25
CA LEU A 294 -2.74 16.88 5.92
C LEU A 294 -3.98 16.17 6.48
N LEU A 295 -4.55 15.24 5.70
CA LEU A 295 -5.69 14.44 6.13
C LEU A 295 -5.32 13.55 7.33
N THR A 296 -4.22 12.80 7.23
CA THR A 296 -3.77 11.88 8.28
C THR A 296 -3.35 12.61 9.55
N MET A 297 -2.71 13.77 9.42
CA MET A 297 -2.41 14.66 10.55
C MET A 297 -3.69 15.15 11.23
N SER A 298 -4.72 15.53 10.46
CA SER A 298 -6.01 15.94 11.02
C SER A 298 -6.69 14.80 11.77
N VAL A 299 -6.68 13.59 11.23
CA VAL A 299 -7.20 12.38 11.89
C VAL A 299 -6.47 12.13 13.22
N PHE A 300 -5.14 12.22 13.22
CA PHE A 300 -4.31 12.07 14.41
C PHE A 300 -4.60 13.13 15.48
N LEU A 301 -4.61 14.41 15.10
CA LEU A 301 -4.87 15.51 16.03
C LEU A 301 -6.28 15.44 16.62
N ILE A 302 -7.30 15.12 15.82
CA ILE A 302 -8.67 14.88 16.34
C ILE A 302 -8.64 13.74 17.36
N GLY A 303 -7.90 12.66 17.07
CA GLY A 303 -7.73 11.54 18.00
C GLY A 303 -7.10 11.95 19.34
N LEU A 304 -6.07 12.80 19.31
CA LEU A 304 -5.46 13.35 20.53
C LEU A 304 -6.43 14.27 21.30
N ALA A 305 -7.19 15.11 20.59
CA ALA A 305 -8.14 16.04 21.18
C ALA A 305 -9.32 15.31 21.89
N LEU A 306 -9.78 14.19 21.34
CA LEU A 306 -10.82 13.35 21.96
C LEU A 306 -10.41 12.84 23.37
N PHE A 307 -9.11 12.68 23.62
CA PHE A 307 -8.55 12.31 24.91
C PHE A 307 -7.93 13.49 25.67
N LYS A 308 -8.20 14.73 25.25
CA LYS A 308 -7.71 15.98 25.88
C LYS A 308 -6.18 16.05 25.99
N GLN A 309 -5.46 15.38 25.09
CA GLN A 309 -3.99 15.42 25.04
C GLN A 309 -3.49 16.71 24.37
N ILE A 310 -4.36 17.37 23.60
CA ILE A 310 -4.17 18.67 22.98
C ILE A 310 -5.46 19.50 23.12
N VAL A 311 -5.35 20.81 22.92
CA VAL A 311 -6.42 21.82 23.11
C VAL A 311 -7.64 21.60 22.22
#